data_AF-A0A502EZV1-F1
#
_entry.id   AF-A0A502EZV1-F1
#
_cell.length_a   1.000
_cell.length_b   1.000
_cell.length_c   1.000
_cell.angle_alpha   90.00
_cell.angle_beta   90.00
_cell.angle_gamma   90.00
#
_symmetry.space_group_name_H-M   'P 1'
#
loop_
_entity.id
_entity.type
_entity.pdbx_description
1 polymer ?
#
loop_
_entity_poly.entity_id
_entity_poly.type
_entity_poly.pdbx_seq_one_letter_code
_entity_poly.pdbx_strand_id
1 'polypeptide(L)'
;MNKVLLSFLLIFILNSCNRKKEVEELKKFDKKGNLIVYNEEVYFNMWIKNRNLKVTIIDTFCINQKSKAIRDIKNGKLIYFGFHPREFKKMSKMLSKYGIQIKEHLQRCTRMGTFEPYCYQEEMGKEITRKYGGNFIDSIFKIAQKEYVIENPNVEYMEDGIDLRQKYILNKKI
;
A
#
# COMPACT_ATOMS: atom_id res chain seq x y z
N MET A 1 29.31 -29.77 29.90
CA MET A 1 29.11 -28.63 28.97
C MET A 1 30.49 -28.02 28.72
N ASN A 2 31.09 -28.32 27.56
CA ASN A 2 32.51 -28.08 27.29
C ASN A 2 32.86 -26.59 27.44
N LYS A 3 33.92 -26.26 28.21
CA LYS A 3 34.43 -24.89 28.39
C LYS A 3 34.70 -24.19 27.04
N VAL A 4 35.03 -24.96 26.01
CA VAL A 4 35.22 -24.52 24.61
C VAL A 4 33.92 -23.97 24.00
N LEU A 5 32.77 -24.59 24.29
CA LEU A 5 31.46 -24.16 23.79
C LEU A 5 31.02 -22.84 24.44
N LEU A 6 31.35 -22.66 25.72
CA LEU A 6 31.08 -21.42 26.46
C LEU A 6 31.92 -20.25 25.93
N SER A 7 33.18 -20.50 25.59
CA SER A 7 34.06 -19.50 24.96
C SER A 7 33.59 -19.09 23.56
N PHE A 8 33.06 -20.02 22.75
CA PHE A 8 32.52 -19.69 21.44
C PHE A 8 31.26 -18.82 21.50
N LEU A 9 30.38 -19.05 22.48
CA LEU A 9 29.19 -18.22 22.72
C LEU A 9 29.53 -16.79 23.15
N LEU A 10 30.57 -16.61 23.97
CA LEU A 10 31.04 -15.29 24.40
C LEU A 10 31.61 -14.44 23.23
N ILE A 11 32.30 -15.07 22.27
CA ILE A 11 32.87 -14.38 21.09
C ILE A 11 31.75 -13.90 20.13
N PHE A 12 30.65 -14.64 20.02
CA PHE A 12 29.49 -14.23 19.20
C PHE A 12 28.73 -13.04 19.80
N ILE A 13 28.63 -12.96 21.13
CA ILE A 13 27.93 -11.86 21.82
C ILE A 13 28.72 -10.55 21.69
N LEU A 14 30.06 -10.61 21.76
CA LEU A 14 30.92 -9.43 21.69
C LEU A 14 31.03 -8.81 20.29
N ASN A 15 30.82 -9.60 19.23
CA ASN A 15 30.83 -9.09 17.85
C ASN A 15 29.48 -8.53 17.38
N SER A 16 28.40 -8.67 18.15
CA SER A 16 27.06 -8.25 17.72
C SER A 16 26.78 -6.74 17.93
N CYS A 17 27.67 -5.98 18.58
CA CYS A 17 27.41 -4.59 18.98
C CYS A 17 28.12 -3.50 18.17
N ASN A 18 28.86 -3.81 17.10
CA ASN A 18 29.65 -2.80 16.37
C ASN A 18 29.09 -2.30 15.03
N ARG A 19 27.81 -2.54 14.71
CA ARG A 19 27.16 -1.80 13.61
C ARG A 19 26.57 -0.49 14.12
N LYS A 20 27.43 0.47 14.47
CA LYS A 20 27.04 1.88 14.36
C LYS A 20 26.81 2.12 12.87
N LYS A 21 25.54 2.12 12.45
CA LYS A 21 25.17 2.74 11.18
C LYS A 21 25.58 4.20 11.31
N GLU A 22 26.65 4.58 10.62
CA GLU A 22 26.92 5.98 10.31
C GLU A 22 25.61 6.56 9.76
N VAL A 23 24.99 7.47 10.52
CA VAL A 23 23.86 8.24 10.02
C VAL A 23 24.50 9.27 9.11
N GLU A 24 24.63 8.93 7.83
CA GLU A 24 25.07 9.85 6.80
C GLU A 24 24.17 11.09 6.88
N GLU A 25 24.73 12.24 7.27
CA GLU A 25 23.94 13.46 7.45
C GLU A 25 23.22 13.82 6.14
N LEU A 26 21.92 14.05 6.23
CA LEU A 26 21.11 14.39 5.06
C LEU A 26 21.62 15.68 4.42
N LYS A 27 21.95 15.62 3.13
CA LYS A 27 22.42 16.78 2.38
C LYS A 27 21.35 17.88 2.38
N LYS A 28 21.76 19.12 2.66
CA LYS A 28 20.87 20.28 2.66
C LYS A 28 20.60 20.82 1.25
N PHE A 29 21.57 20.73 0.35
CA PHE A 29 21.48 21.26 -1.01
C PHE A 29 21.87 20.21 -2.05
N ASP A 30 21.26 20.29 -3.22
CA ASP A 30 21.60 19.47 -4.37
C ASP A 30 22.83 20.02 -5.12
N LYS A 31 23.25 19.32 -6.18
CA LYS A 31 24.40 19.73 -7.02
C LYS A 31 24.19 21.06 -7.75
N LYS A 32 22.96 21.58 -7.81
CA LYS A 32 22.58 22.83 -8.48
C LYS A 32 22.36 23.97 -7.47
N GLY A 33 22.57 23.73 -6.18
CA GLY A 33 22.34 24.69 -5.10
C GLY A 33 20.88 24.82 -4.66
N ASN A 34 19.96 23.98 -5.15
CA ASN A 34 18.58 23.98 -4.67
C ASN A 34 18.49 23.31 -3.30
N LEU A 35 17.60 23.80 -2.43
CA LEU A 35 17.32 23.14 -1.15
C LEU A 35 16.73 21.75 -1.41
N ILE A 36 17.20 20.74 -0.67
CA ILE A 36 16.61 19.41 -0.71
C ILE A 36 15.51 19.30 0.34
N VAL A 37 14.35 18.76 -0.06
CA VAL A 37 13.21 18.52 0.83
C VAL A 37 12.88 17.04 0.84
N TYR A 38 12.89 16.46 2.04
CA TYR A 38 12.70 15.03 2.26
C TYR A 38 11.29 14.64 2.74
N ASN A 39 10.47 15.63 3.09
CA ASN A 39 9.19 15.46 3.75
C ASN A 39 8.11 16.34 3.10
N GLU A 40 6.92 15.75 2.86
CA GLU A 40 5.80 16.39 2.16
C GLU A 40 5.22 17.59 2.93
N GLU A 41 5.11 17.50 4.25
CA GLU A 41 4.61 18.59 5.10
C GLU A 41 5.56 19.80 5.10
N VAL A 42 6.86 19.55 5.18
CA VAL A 42 7.89 20.60 5.07
C VAL A 42 7.77 21.29 3.70
N TYR A 43 7.65 20.50 2.62
CA TYR A 43 7.45 21.05 1.29
C TYR A 43 6.18 21.91 1.20
N PHE A 44 5.06 21.40 1.71
CA PHE A 44 3.78 22.10 1.72
C PHE A 44 3.87 23.45 2.45
N ASN A 45 4.47 23.47 3.64
CA ASN A 45 4.67 24.69 4.43
C ASN A 45 5.56 25.71 3.71
N MET A 46 6.57 25.26 2.96
CA MET A 46 7.41 26.15 2.15
C MET A 46 6.66 26.66 0.92
N TRP A 47 5.89 25.80 0.25
CA TRP A 47 5.12 26.13 -0.95
C TRP A 47 4.02 27.16 -0.67
N ILE A 48 3.34 27.07 0.49
CA ILE A 48 2.36 28.09 0.91
C ILE A 48 3.01 29.47 1.00
N LYS A 49 4.23 29.55 1.51
CA LYS A 49 4.97 30.82 1.68
C LYS A 49 5.52 31.34 0.35
N ASN A 50 5.93 30.45 -0.54
CA ASN A 50 6.46 30.80 -1.86
C ASN A 50 6.08 29.74 -2.90
N ARG A 51 5.11 30.06 -3.76
CA ARG A 51 4.63 29.14 -4.80
C ARG A 51 5.64 28.91 -5.93
N ASN A 52 6.64 29.78 -6.09
CA ASN A 52 7.70 29.69 -7.10
C ASN A 52 8.98 29.04 -6.55
N LEU A 53 8.88 28.37 -5.40
CA LEU A 53 9.99 27.72 -4.73
C LEU A 53 10.67 26.66 -5.63
N LYS A 54 11.98 26.82 -5.83
CA LYS A 54 12.83 25.81 -6.49
C LYS A 54 13.49 24.94 -5.42
N VAL A 55 13.04 23.69 -5.33
CA VAL A 55 13.62 22.66 -4.46
C VAL A 55 13.80 21.36 -5.20
N THR A 56 14.67 20.51 -4.66
CA THR A 56 14.82 19.13 -5.07
C THR A 56 14.15 18.23 -4.05
N ILE A 57 13.13 17.49 -4.48
CA ILE A 57 12.40 16.58 -3.59
C ILE A 57 13.08 15.21 -3.61
N ILE A 58 13.34 14.66 -2.43
CA ILE A 58 13.76 13.27 -2.25
C ILE A 58 12.72 12.57 -1.37
N ASP A 59 11.83 11.82 -2.00
CA ASP A 59 10.75 11.12 -1.31
C ASP A 59 11.26 9.86 -0.60
N THR A 60 11.87 10.07 0.57
CA THR A 60 12.39 9.00 1.41
C THR A 60 11.28 8.08 1.92
N PHE A 61 10.06 8.59 2.07
CA PHE A 61 8.91 7.82 2.50
C PHE A 61 8.55 6.77 1.44
N CYS A 62 8.40 7.18 0.18
CA CYS A 62 8.13 6.28 -0.94
C CYS A 62 9.26 5.24 -1.12
N ILE A 63 10.54 5.66 -1.04
CA ILE A 63 11.69 4.74 -1.11
C ILE A 63 11.58 3.64 -0.04
N ASN A 64 11.31 4.04 1.20
CA ASN A 64 11.16 3.12 2.32
C ASN A 64 9.92 2.21 2.15
N GLN A 65 8.82 2.76 1.65
CA GLN A 65 7.60 2.01 1.35
C GLN A 65 7.82 0.93 0.28
N LYS A 66 8.47 1.26 -0.84
CA LYS A 66 8.81 0.27 -1.89
C LYS A 66 9.71 -0.82 -1.36
N SER A 67 10.77 -0.43 -0.63
CA SER A 67 11.69 -1.38 0.02
C SER A 67 10.95 -2.33 0.96
N LYS A 68 10.00 -1.80 1.75
CA LYS A 68 9.15 -2.61 2.61
C LYS A 68 8.22 -3.53 1.82
N ALA A 69 7.56 -3.04 0.78
CA ALA A 69 6.65 -3.84 -0.04
C ALA A 69 7.37 -5.03 -0.67
N ILE A 70 8.57 -4.80 -1.24
CA ILE A 70 9.40 -5.86 -1.82
C ILE A 70 9.75 -6.93 -0.77
N ARG A 71 10.08 -6.55 0.47
CA ARG A 71 10.34 -7.52 1.54
C ARG A 71 9.10 -8.32 1.91
N ASP A 72 7.96 -7.66 2.10
CA ASP A 72 6.70 -8.32 2.44
C ASP A 72 6.28 -9.29 1.31
N ILE A 73 6.40 -8.89 0.03
CA ILE A 73 6.12 -9.73 -1.15
C ILE A 73 7.02 -10.97 -1.16
N LYS A 74 8.34 -10.79 -0.95
CA LYS A 74 9.29 -11.91 -0.88
C LYS A 74 8.95 -12.90 0.23
N ASN A 75 8.35 -12.42 1.31
CA ASN A 75 7.87 -13.24 2.43
C ASN A 75 6.46 -13.81 2.20
N GLY A 76 5.93 -13.75 0.98
CA GLY A 76 4.63 -14.31 0.60
C GLY A 76 3.42 -13.48 1.02
N LYS A 77 3.62 -12.26 1.55
CA LYS A 77 2.53 -11.40 2.01
C LYS A 77 2.02 -10.53 0.88
N LEU A 78 0.72 -10.67 0.57
CA LEU A 78 0.00 -9.85 -0.39
C LEU A 78 -1.13 -9.09 0.31
N ILE A 79 -1.25 -7.80 -0.02
CA ILE A 79 -2.30 -6.95 0.51
C ILE A 79 -2.96 -6.18 -0.63
N TYR A 80 -4.25 -6.40 -0.84
CA TYR A 80 -5.08 -5.54 -1.67
C TYR A 80 -5.55 -4.32 -0.86
N PHE A 81 -5.37 -3.13 -1.43
CA PHE A 81 -5.86 -1.88 -0.86
C PHE A 81 -7.00 -1.37 -1.74
N GLY A 82 -8.17 -1.18 -1.15
CA GLY A 82 -9.36 -0.70 -1.85
C GLY A 82 -10.41 -0.19 -0.87
N PHE A 83 -11.38 0.55 -1.38
CA PHE A 83 -12.50 1.06 -0.58
C PHE A 83 -13.81 0.49 -1.14
N HIS A 84 -14.36 -0.51 -0.44
CA HIS A 84 -15.55 -1.26 -0.85
C HIS A 84 -16.48 -1.46 0.34
N PRO A 85 -17.08 -0.40 0.90
CA PRO A 85 -17.73 -0.47 2.22
C PRO A 85 -18.86 -1.50 2.31
N ARG A 86 -19.56 -1.76 1.20
CA ARG A 86 -20.65 -2.75 1.15
C ARG A 86 -20.13 -4.17 0.92
N GLU A 87 -19.13 -4.34 0.06
CA GLU A 87 -18.60 -5.64 -0.37
C GLU A 87 -17.42 -6.12 0.48
N PHE A 88 -16.88 -5.28 1.37
CA PHE A 88 -15.59 -5.51 2.05
C PHE A 88 -15.49 -6.89 2.68
N LYS A 89 -16.50 -7.30 3.46
CA LYS A 89 -16.52 -8.60 4.14
C LYS A 89 -16.50 -9.76 3.15
N LYS A 90 -17.22 -9.64 2.03
CA LYS A 90 -17.29 -10.66 0.98
C LYS A 90 -15.97 -10.75 0.21
N MET A 91 -15.44 -9.60 -0.23
CA MET A 91 -14.15 -9.53 -0.89
C MET A 91 -13.04 -10.08 0.01
N SER A 92 -13.02 -9.71 1.30
CA SER A 92 -12.07 -10.24 2.29
C SER A 92 -12.08 -11.76 2.33
N LYS A 93 -13.27 -12.37 2.41
CA LYS A 93 -13.43 -13.83 2.42
C LYS A 93 -12.99 -14.48 1.10
N MET A 94 -13.20 -13.83 -0.04
CA MET A 94 -12.80 -14.36 -1.34
C MET A 94 -11.29 -14.25 -1.54
N LEU A 95 -10.70 -13.09 -1.25
CA LEU A 95 -9.27 -12.81 -1.39
C LEU A 95 -8.40 -13.63 -0.44
N SER A 96 -8.89 -13.93 0.77
CA SER A 96 -8.16 -14.75 1.74
C SER A 96 -7.90 -16.17 1.23
N LYS A 97 -8.77 -16.72 0.37
CA LYS A 97 -8.54 -18.02 -0.31
C LYS A 97 -7.31 -18.02 -1.21
N TYR A 98 -6.87 -16.84 -1.64
CA TYR A 98 -5.67 -16.62 -2.45
C TYR A 98 -4.49 -16.10 -1.63
N GLY A 99 -4.59 -16.12 -0.29
CA GLY A 99 -3.58 -15.57 0.61
C GLY A 99 -3.45 -14.04 0.53
N ILE A 100 -4.46 -13.34 0.02
CA ILE A 100 -4.45 -11.88 -0.12
C ILE A 100 -5.25 -11.28 1.04
N GLN A 101 -4.59 -10.43 1.83
CA GLN A 101 -5.26 -9.61 2.85
C GLN A 101 -5.92 -8.41 2.18
N ILE A 102 -7.06 -7.95 2.69
CA ILE A 102 -7.66 -6.67 2.27
C ILE A 102 -7.46 -5.63 3.35
N LYS A 103 -7.14 -4.40 2.94
CA LYS A 103 -7.13 -3.23 3.81
C LYS A 103 -7.93 -2.11 3.17
N GLU A 104 -8.78 -1.49 3.98
CA GLU A 104 -9.47 -0.26 3.57
C GLU A 104 -8.45 0.84 3.33
N HIS A 105 -8.66 1.58 2.26
CA HIS A 105 -7.83 2.73 1.97
C HIS A 105 -8.61 3.78 1.19
N LEU A 106 -8.74 4.95 1.79
CA LEU A 106 -9.24 6.15 1.12
C LEU A 106 -8.07 6.84 0.44
N GLN A 107 -8.07 6.83 -0.89
CA GLN A 107 -7.08 7.55 -1.67
C GLN A 107 -7.41 9.05 -1.64
N ARG A 108 -6.49 9.85 -1.12
CA ARG A 108 -6.34 11.27 -1.43
C ARG A 108 -6.27 11.50 -2.95
N CYS A 109 -6.99 12.50 -3.43
CA CYS A 109 -7.06 12.87 -4.85
C CYS A 109 -5.96 13.86 -5.27
N THR A 110 -5.16 14.36 -4.33
CA THR A 110 -4.17 15.42 -4.57
C THR A 110 -2.74 14.94 -4.31
N ARG A 111 -1.81 15.41 -5.14
CA ARG A 111 -0.38 15.16 -4.97
C ARG A 111 0.33 16.46 -4.68
N MET A 112 1.15 16.51 -3.63
CA MET A 112 1.98 17.67 -3.32
C MET A 112 3.36 17.51 -3.95
N GLY A 113 3.71 18.40 -4.89
CA GLY A 113 4.98 18.34 -5.59
C GLY A 113 5.18 16.99 -6.29
N THR A 114 6.37 16.43 -6.15
CA THR A 114 6.74 15.10 -6.69
C THR A 114 6.80 14.03 -5.59
N PHE A 115 6.13 14.24 -4.45
CA PHE A 115 5.96 13.18 -3.47
C PHE A 115 4.94 12.17 -4.00
N GLU A 116 5.36 10.91 -4.13
CA GLU A 116 4.53 9.86 -4.68
C GLU A 116 3.70 9.22 -3.55
N PRO A 117 2.37 9.33 -3.59
CA PRO A 117 1.54 8.65 -2.62
C PRO A 117 1.57 7.14 -2.85
N TYR A 118 1.21 6.39 -1.81
CA TYR A 118 0.79 4.99 -1.94
C TYR A 118 1.80 4.00 -2.51
N CYS A 119 3.09 4.34 -2.50
CA CYS A 119 4.13 3.51 -3.08
C CYS A 119 4.14 2.06 -2.59
N TYR A 120 3.81 1.80 -1.31
CA TYR A 120 3.69 0.42 -0.82
C TYR A 120 2.54 -0.33 -1.50
N GLN A 121 1.42 0.35 -1.70
CA GLN A 121 0.15 -0.21 -2.19
C GLN A 121 0.23 -0.46 -3.68
N GLU A 122 0.90 0.43 -4.42
CA GLU A 122 1.22 0.23 -5.83
C GLU A 122 2.05 -1.04 -6.06
N GLU A 123 3.12 -1.24 -5.29
CA GLU A 123 3.95 -2.44 -5.42
C GLU A 123 3.17 -3.71 -5.09
N MET A 124 2.30 -3.68 -4.07
CA MET A 124 1.39 -4.79 -3.79
C MET A 124 0.39 -5.05 -4.92
N GLY A 125 -0.20 -4.00 -5.49
CA GLY A 125 -1.14 -4.09 -6.60
C GLY A 125 -0.48 -4.65 -7.87
N LYS A 126 0.75 -4.22 -8.18
CA LYS A 126 1.56 -4.77 -9.27
C LYS A 126 1.81 -6.25 -9.09
N GLU A 127 2.19 -6.68 -7.89
CA GLU A 127 2.44 -8.09 -7.61
C GLU A 127 1.17 -8.96 -7.70
N ILE A 128 0.05 -8.46 -7.17
CA ILE A 128 -1.26 -9.13 -7.31
C ILE A 128 -1.62 -9.27 -8.79
N THR A 129 -1.47 -8.20 -9.57
CA THR A 129 -1.74 -8.19 -11.02
C THR A 129 -0.82 -9.15 -11.76
N ARG A 130 0.47 -9.17 -11.44
CA ARG A 130 1.46 -10.09 -12.01
C ARG A 130 1.09 -11.55 -11.74
N LYS A 131 0.61 -11.86 -10.53
CA LYS A 131 0.33 -13.24 -10.10
C LYS A 131 -1.03 -13.76 -10.57
N TYR A 132 -2.06 -12.91 -10.62
CA TYR A 132 -3.45 -13.34 -10.85
C TYR A 132 -4.09 -12.73 -12.10
N GLY A 133 -3.43 -11.76 -12.75
CA GLY A 133 -3.92 -11.05 -13.93
C GLY A 133 -4.65 -9.75 -13.60
N GLY A 134 -4.71 -8.84 -14.58
CA GLY A 134 -5.28 -7.49 -14.40
C GLY A 134 -6.76 -7.44 -14.02
N ASN A 135 -7.54 -8.43 -14.45
CA ASN A 135 -8.99 -8.47 -14.20
C ASN A 135 -9.37 -9.21 -12.92
N PHE A 136 -8.38 -9.71 -12.15
CA PHE A 136 -8.64 -10.58 -11.01
C PHE A 136 -9.46 -9.88 -9.91
N ILE A 137 -9.00 -8.71 -9.47
CA ILE A 137 -9.69 -7.95 -8.41
C ILE A 137 -11.09 -7.53 -8.86
N ASP A 138 -11.23 -7.04 -10.09
CA ASP A 138 -12.53 -6.63 -10.64
C ASP A 138 -13.51 -7.80 -10.72
N SER A 139 -13.02 -8.99 -11.03
CA SER A 139 -13.83 -10.21 -11.04
C SER A 139 -14.31 -10.57 -9.64
N ILE A 140 -13.42 -10.51 -8.64
CA ILE A 140 -13.79 -10.72 -7.23
C ILE A 140 -14.81 -9.67 -6.77
N PHE A 141 -14.61 -8.40 -7.12
CA PHE A 141 -15.52 -7.32 -6.80
C PHE A 141 -16.91 -7.56 -7.40
N LYS A 142 -17.01 -7.89 -8.70
CA LYS A 142 -18.31 -8.16 -9.36
C LYS A 142 -19.07 -9.31 -8.71
N ILE A 143 -18.38 -10.37 -8.29
CA ILE A 143 -19.02 -11.49 -7.57
C ILE A 143 -19.51 -11.01 -6.20
N ALA A 144 -18.66 -10.31 -5.44
CA ALA A 144 -19.01 -9.79 -4.12
C ALA A 144 -20.18 -8.81 -4.18
N GLN A 145 -20.21 -7.94 -5.17
CA GLN A 145 -21.31 -7.00 -5.46
C GLN A 145 -22.61 -7.75 -5.75
N LYS A 146 -22.58 -8.73 -6.67
CA LYS A 146 -23.76 -9.54 -6.99
C LYS A 146 -24.31 -10.25 -5.73
N GLU A 147 -23.45 -10.89 -4.96
CA GLU A 147 -23.87 -11.54 -3.72
C GLU A 147 -24.45 -10.55 -2.71
N TYR A 148 -23.85 -9.37 -2.55
CA TYR A 148 -24.35 -8.34 -1.65
C TYR A 148 -25.77 -7.89 -2.05
N VAL A 149 -25.99 -7.61 -3.33
CA VAL A 149 -27.30 -7.20 -3.85
C VAL A 149 -28.36 -8.28 -3.62
N ILE A 150 -28.02 -9.55 -3.84
CA ILE A 150 -28.95 -10.67 -3.63
C ILE A 150 -29.32 -10.83 -2.15
N GLU A 151 -28.37 -10.66 -1.24
CA GLU A 151 -28.58 -10.79 0.20
C GLU A 151 -29.30 -9.58 0.81
N ASN A 152 -29.28 -8.44 0.12
CA ASN A 152 -29.86 -7.17 0.60
C ASN A 152 -30.87 -6.61 -0.42
N PRO A 153 -31.95 -7.35 -0.75
CA PRO A 153 -32.85 -7.00 -1.85
C PRO A 153 -33.60 -5.67 -1.65
N ASN A 154 -33.75 -5.26 -0.39
CA ASN A 154 -34.47 -4.06 -0.01
C ASN A 154 -33.54 -2.84 0.17
N VAL A 155 -32.22 -3.02 0.01
CA VAL A 155 -31.23 -1.95 0.10
C VAL A 155 -30.92 -1.47 -1.30
N GLU A 156 -31.24 -0.21 -1.59
CA GLU A 156 -30.91 0.40 -2.87
C GLU A 156 -29.42 0.27 -3.18
N TYR A 157 -29.11 -0.14 -4.41
CA TYR A 157 -27.75 -0.31 -4.88
C TYR A 157 -27.60 0.32 -6.26
N MET A 158 -27.16 1.58 -6.27
CA MET A 158 -26.89 2.32 -7.50
C MET A 158 -25.42 2.23 -7.90
N GLU A 159 -25.17 1.95 -9.18
CA GLU A 159 -23.87 2.07 -9.85
C GLU A 159 -24.11 2.77 -11.18
N ASP A 160 -23.42 3.90 -11.43
CA ASP A 160 -23.55 4.70 -12.65
C ASP A 160 -25.00 5.06 -13.05
N GLY A 161 -25.84 5.34 -12.05
CA GLY A 161 -27.25 5.67 -12.24
C GLY A 161 -28.17 4.48 -12.51
N ILE A 162 -27.65 3.25 -12.43
CA ILE A 162 -28.42 2.01 -12.62
C ILE A 162 -28.61 1.29 -11.28
N ASP A 163 -29.85 0.93 -10.97
CA ASP A 163 -30.16 0.07 -9.82
C ASP A 163 -29.81 -1.39 -10.14
N LEU A 164 -28.71 -1.88 -9.57
CA LEU A 164 -28.21 -3.22 -9.83
C LEU A 164 -29.12 -4.33 -9.29
N ARG A 165 -30.06 -4.00 -8.40
CA ARG A 165 -31.09 -4.95 -7.97
C ARG A 165 -31.92 -5.46 -9.15
N GLN A 166 -32.23 -4.58 -10.10
CA GLN A 166 -32.98 -4.96 -11.31
C GLN A 166 -32.21 -6.02 -12.10
N LYS A 167 -30.88 -5.89 -12.17
CA LYS A 167 -30.03 -6.84 -12.88
C LYS A 167 -29.88 -8.18 -12.14
N TYR A 168 -29.71 -8.19 -10.82
CA TYR A 168 -29.33 -9.40 -10.09
C TYR A 168 -30.50 -10.11 -9.39
N ILE A 169 -31.59 -9.41 -9.08
CA ILE A 169 -32.75 -9.98 -8.38
C ILE A 169 -33.83 -10.42 -9.37
N LEU A 170 -34.15 -9.59 -10.38
CA LEU A 170 -35.20 -9.93 -11.36
C LEU A 170 -34.79 -11.14 -12.22
N ASN A 171 -33.50 -11.25 -12.57
CA ASN A 171 -32.95 -12.38 -13.34
C ASN A 171 -32.81 -13.70 -12.54
N LYS A 172 -33.19 -13.72 -11.24
CA LYS A 172 -33.22 -14.94 -10.42
C LYS A 172 -34.59 -15.63 -10.45
N LYS A 173 -35.61 -15.03 -11.07
CA LYS A 173 -36.98 -15.57 -11.15
C LYS A 173 -37.24 -16.51 -12.35
N ILE A 174 -36.20 -17.13 -12.90
CA ILE A 174 -36.32 -18.17 -13.96
C ILE A 174 -35.87 -19.50 -13.38
#